data_AF-A0A7Z0SCN1-F1
#
_entry.id   AF-A0A7Z0SCN1-F1
#
_cell.length_a   1.000
_cell.length_b   1.000
_cell.length_c   1.000
_cell.angle_alpha   90.00
_cell.angle_beta   90.00
_cell.angle_gamma   90.00
#
_symmetry.space_group_name_H-M   'P 1'
#
loop_
_entity.id
_entity.type
_entity.pdbx_description
1 polymer ?
#
loop_
_entity_poly.entity_id
_entity_poly.type
_entity_poly.pdbx_seq_one_letter_code
_entity_poly.pdbx_strand_id
1 'polypeptide(L)'
;MDELRMAFNLPGMKILQFAFGDTDANPYLPHNYDHNCVVYTGTHDNDTTLGWYDSLNDHDKNRVYSYLSNSQASMPYLDRYGFFPVANLAIVPMQDILGLAVRNRRIQGK
;
A
#
# COMPACT_ATOMS: atom_id res chain seq x y z
N MET A 1 -13.03 16.57 -10.74
CA MET A 1 -13.21 15.80 -9.48
C MET A 1 -12.32 16.33 -8.37
N ASP A 2 -11.02 16.51 -8.61
CA ASP A 2 -10.12 17.08 -7.59
C ASP A 2 -10.44 18.52 -7.20
N GLU A 3 -10.86 19.39 -8.12
CA GLU A 3 -11.22 20.78 -7.80
C GLU A 3 -12.33 20.89 -6.76
N LEU A 4 -13.38 20.06 -6.86
CA LEU A 4 -14.49 20.06 -5.90
C LEU A 4 -14.03 19.52 -4.54
N ARG A 5 -13.25 18.42 -4.54
CA ARG A 5 -12.67 17.85 -3.32
C ARG A 5 -11.80 18.87 -2.59
N MET A 6 -10.94 19.57 -3.33
CA MET A 6 -10.06 20.62 -2.81
C MET A 6 -10.84 21.83 -2.31
N ALA A 7 -11.89 22.28 -3.03
CA ALA A 7 -12.73 23.40 -2.63
C ALA A 7 -13.44 23.18 -1.28
N PHE A 8 -13.77 21.93 -0.96
CA PHE A 8 -14.36 21.55 0.32
C PHE A 8 -13.35 20.97 1.33
N ASN A 9 -12.05 21.06 1.04
CA ASN A 9 -10.96 20.54 1.87
C ASN A 9 -11.14 19.07 2.31
N LEU A 10 -11.70 18.25 1.43
CA LEU A 10 -11.91 16.83 1.70
C LEU A 10 -10.61 16.04 1.43
N PRO A 11 -10.26 15.08 2.30
CA PRO A 11 -9.04 14.32 2.14
C PRO A 11 -9.07 13.47 0.87
N GLY A 12 -7.94 13.41 0.17
CA GLY A 12 -7.75 12.48 -0.96
C GLY A 12 -7.50 11.06 -0.48
N MET A 13 -7.72 10.07 -1.34
CA MET A 13 -7.37 8.67 -1.05
C MET A 13 -6.01 8.34 -1.67
N LYS A 14 -5.15 7.67 -0.90
CA LYS A 14 -3.85 7.15 -1.36
C LYS A 14 -3.80 5.65 -1.10
N ILE A 15 -3.68 4.84 -2.16
CA ILE A 15 -3.63 3.38 -2.08
C ILE A 15 -2.20 2.92 -2.37
N LEU A 16 -1.53 2.38 -1.35
CA LEU A 16 -0.11 2.08 -1.42
C LEU A 16 0.23 0.96 -2.41
N GLN A 17 -0.67 -0.02 -2.61
CA GLN A 17 -0.50 -1.07 -3.64
C GLN A 17 -0.36 -0.52 -5.07
N PHE A 18 -0.75 0.74 -5.32
CA PHE A 18 -0.62 1.40 -6.63
C PHE A 18 0.69 2.19 -6.78
N ALA A 19 1.53 2.26 -5.74
CA ALA A 19 2.70 3.13 -5.72
C ALA A 19 3.89 2.63 -6.56
N PHE A 20 4.01 1.33 -6.77
CA PHE A 20 5.30 0.72 -7.15
C PHE A 20 5.45 0.31 -8.62
N GLY A 21 4.44 0.54 -9.46
CA GLY A 21 4.42 0.07 -10.86
C GLY A 21 4.99 1.02 -11.92
N ASP A 22 5.19 2.31 -11.61
CA ASP A 22 5.55 3.33 -12.60
C ASP A 22 6.90 4.00 -12.30
N THR A 23 6.88 5.31 -12.04
CA THR A 23 8.05 6.18 -11.84
C THR A 23 8.01 6.76 -10.43
N ASP A 24 9.10 7.42 -10.02
CA ASP A 24 9.18 8.10 -8.73
C ASP A 24 8.24 9.31 -8.63
N ALA A 25 7.63 9.73 -9.74
CA ALA A 25 6.58 10.76 -9.76
C ALA A 25 5.17 10.20 -9.46
N ASN A 26 5.04 8.89 -9.17
CA ASN A 26 3.74 8.28 -8.89
C ASN A 26 3.09 8.93 -7.65
N PRO A 27 1.87 9.49 -7.77
CA PRO A 27 1.20 10.20 -6.67
C PRO A 27 0.78 9.28 -5.51
N TYR A 28 0.89 7.97 -5.68
CA TYR A 28 0.69 6.96 -4.64
C TYR A 28 1.97 6.61 -3.87
N LEU A 29 3.12 7.16 -4.26
CA LEU A 29 4.33 7.06 -3.43
C LEU A 29 4.23 8.00 -2.22
N PRO A 30 4.55 7.52 -1.00
CA PRO A 30 4.44 8.31 0.23
C PRO A 30 5.13 9.68 0.23
N HIS A 31 6.27 9.84 -0.43
CA HIS A 31 6.95 11.13 -0.53
C HIS A 31 6.23 12.14 -1.45
N ASN A 32 5.25 11.69 -2.23
CA ASN A 32 4.41 12.51 -3.12
C ASN A 32 3.01 12.75 -2.54
N TYR A 33 2.77 12.42 -1.26
CA TYR A 33 1.47 12.64 -0.64
C TYR A 33 1.23 14.11 -0.30
N ASP A 34 0.01 14.56 -0.56
CA ASP A 34 -0.51 15.76 0.09
C ASP A 34 -0.86 15.43 1.55
N HIS A 35 -0.61 16.36 2.47
CA HIS A 35 -0.91 16.16 3.89
C HIS A 35 -2.39 15.82 4.16
N ASN A 36 -3.31 16.42 3.39
CA ASN A 36 -4.74 16.15 3.53
C ASN A 36 -5.15 14.89 2.74
N CYS A 37 -4.71 13.73 3.22
CA CYS A 37 -5.09 12.44 2.65
C CYS A 37 -5.39 11.38 3.71
N VAL A 38 -6.14 10.37 3.29
CA VAL A 38 -6.29 9.08 3.96
C VAL A 38 -5.53 8.05 3.14
N VAL A 39 -4.61 7.35 3.79
CA VAL A 39 -3.78 6.33 3.16
C VAL A 39 -4.28 4.94 3.53
N TYR A 40 -4.24 4.04 2.55
CA TYR A 40 -4.66 2.65 2.65
C TYR A 40 -3.51 1.77 2.16
N THR A 41 -3.29 0.62 2.81
CA THR A 41 -2.45 -0.42 2.18
C THR A 41 -3.11 -0.89 0.89
N GLY A 42 -4.38 -1.32 1.01
CA GLY A 42 -5.33 -1.64 -0.06
C GLY A 42 -6.75 -1.35 0.40
N THR A 43 -7.70 -1.36 -0.52
CA THR A 43 -9.14 -1.28 -0.24
C THR A 43 -9.77 -2.68 -0.25
N HIS A 44 -11.08 -2.78 -0.01
CA HIS A 44 -11.82 -4.05 -0.11
C HIS A 44 -11.86 -4.64 -1.53
N ASP A 45 -11.59 -3.83 -2.55
CA ASP A 45 -11.53 -4.26 -3.95
C ASP A 45 -10.12 -4.77 -4.35
N ASN A 46 -9.14 -4.62 -3.47
CA ASN A 46 -7.77 -5.06 -3.68
C ASN A 46 -7.52 -6.44 -3.04
N ASP A 47 -6.49 -7.14 -3.54
CA ASP A 47 -5.96 -8.32 -2.84
C ASP A 47 -5.34 -7.89 -1.50
N THR A 48 -5.11 -8.84 -0.59
CA THR A 48 -4.30 -8.54 0.59
C THR A 48 -2.91 -8.09 0.16
N THR A 49 -2.24 -7.31 0.99
CA THR A 49 -0.86 -6.89 0.71
C THR A 49 0.06 -8.09 0.47
N LEU A 50 -0.18 -9.24 1.12
CA LEU A 50 0.59 -10.46 0.87
C LEU A 50 0.29 -11.03 -0.52
N GLY A 51 -1.00 -11.17 -0.87
CA GLY A 51 -1.41 -11.71 -2.18
C GLY A 51 -0.97 -10.81 -3.34
N TRP A 52 -1.17 -9.50 -3.19
CA TRP A 52 -0.66 -8.48 -4.11
C TRP A 52 0.85 -8.62 -4.30
N TYR A 53 1.61 -8.65 -3.21
CA TYR A 53 3.06 -8.72 -3.29
C TYR A 53 3.54 -10.01 -3.97
N ASP A 54 2.96 -11.16 -3.61
CA ASP A 54 3.32 -12.45 -4.20
C ASP A 54 3.07 -12.47 -5.72
N SER A 55 2.04 -11.74 -6.18
CA SER A 55 1.68 -11.61 -7.60
C SER A 55 2.63 -10.74 -8.44
N LEU A 56 3.45 -9.90 -7.80
CA LEU A 56 4.39 -9.02 -8.50
C LEU A 56 5.54 -9.82 -9.13
N ASN A 57 6.06 -9.31 -10.25
CA ASN A 57 7.31 -9.80 -10.85
C ASN A 57 8.52 -9.33 -10.01
N ASP A 58 9.70 -9.91 -10.27
CA ASP A 58 10.91 -9.60 -9.49
C ASP A 58 11.37 -8.15 -9.62
N HIS A 59 11.15 -7.51 -10.76
CA HIS A 59 11.49 -6.10 -10.96
C HIS A 59 10.66 -5.20 -10.03
N ASP A 60 9.34 -5.42 -9.96
CA ASP A 60 8.45 -4.61 -9.12
C ASP A 60 8.64 -4.92 -7.64
N LYS A 61 8.92 -6.18 -7.27
CA LYS A 61 9.34 -6.55 -5.91
C LYS A 61 10.61 -5.81 -5.49
N ASN A 62 11.60 -5.73 -6.37
CA ASN A 62 12.83 -4.97 -6.12
C ASN A 62 12.54 -3.48 -5.93
N ARG A 63 11.64 -2.89 -6.72
CA ARG A 63 11.23 -1.49 -6.51
C ARG A 63 10.62 -1.26 -5.12
N VAL A 64 9.75 -2.16 -4.66
CA VAL A 64 9.19 -2.10 -3.30
C VAL A 64 10.30 -2.17 -2.25
N TYR A 65 11.22 -3.12 -2.36
CA TYR A 65 12.34 -3.27 -1.42
C TYR A 65 13.29 -2.08 -1.41
N SER A 66 13.67 -1.58 -2.58
CA SER A 66 14.54 -0.42 -2.72
C SER A 66 13.91 0.82 -2.08
N TYR A 67 12.61 1.02 -2.31
CA TYR A 67 11.88 2.12 -1.69
C TYR A 67 11.82 2.00 -0.17
N LEU A 68 11.65 0.77 0.33
CA LEU A 68 11.62 0.46 1.76
C LEU A 68 12.96 0.57 2.47
N SER A 69 14.06 0.73 1.72
CA SER A 69 15.44 0.74 2.26
C SER A 69 15.76 -0.47 3.15
N ASN A 70 15.03 -1.58 3.00
CA ASN A 70 15.14 -2.75 3.87
C ASN A 70 14.96 -4.04 3.06
N SER A 71 16.07 -4.63 2.64
CA SER A 71 16.13 -5.81 1.77
C SER A 71 15.70 -7.12 2.45
N GLN A 72 15.34 -7.10 3.74
CA GLN A 72 14.93 -8.28 4.52
C GLN A 72 13.51 -8.15 5.10
N ALA A 73 12.77 -7.14 4.67
CA ALA A 73 11.37 -6.94 5.05
C ALA A 73 10.50 -8.14 4.65
N SER A 74 9.91 -8.84 5.63
CA SER A 74 8.86 -9.82 5.32
C SER A 74 7.56 -9.09 4.97
N MET A 75 6.98 -9.43 3.82
CA MET A 75 5.61 -9.04 3.53
C MET A 75 4.65 -9.85 4.42
N PRO A 76 3.49 -9.29 4.80
CA PRO A 76 2.83 -8.10 4.24
C PRO A 76 2.93 -6.82 5.06
N TYR A 77 3.97 -6.64 5.88
CA TYR A 77 3.99 -5.60 6.90
C TYR A 77 4.26 -4.16 6.38
N LEU A 78 3.66 -3.75 5.25
CA LEU A 78 3.74 -2.38 4.70
C LEU A 78 3.39 -1.32 5.75
N ASP A 79 2.44 -1.63 6.63
CA ASP A 79 1.99 -0.80 7.75
C ASP A 79 3.11 -0.42 8.74
N ARG A 80 4.11 -1.29 8.89
CA ARG A 80 5.23 -1.09 9.82
C ARG A 80 6.32 -0.17 9.28
N TYR A 81 6.31 0.16 7.99
CA TYR A 81 7.36 0.94 7.35
C TYR A 81 7.13 2.46 7.36
N GLY A 82 6.20 2.94 8.19
CA GLY A 82 6.08 4.38 8.43
C GLY A 82 5.70 5.17 7.18
N PHE A 83 4.84 4.60 6.33
CA PHE A 83 4.25 5.31 5.18
C PHE A 83 3.10 6.25 5.55
N PHE A 84 2.70 6.21 6.82
CA PHE A 84 1.57 6.92 7.37
C PHE A 84 1.82 8.30 8.02
N PRO A 85 3.05 8.72 8.41
CA PRO A 85 3.24 9.95 9.18
C PRO A 85 2.95 11.22 8.37
N VAL A 86 2.86 11.12 7.04
CA VAL A 86 2.47 12.23 6.15
C VAL A 86 0.96 12.37 5.96
N ALA A 87 0.17 11.34 6.27
CA ALA A 87 -1.28 11.33 6.09
C ALA A 87 -2.04 11.65 7.39
N ASN A 88 -3.26 12.18 7.26
CA ASN A 88 -4.13 12.46 8.42
C ASN A 88 -4.67 11.18 9.07
N LEU A 89 -4.85 10.12 8.29
CA LEU A 89 -5.38 8.85 8.73
C LEU A 89 -4.81 7.72 7.88
N ALA A 90 -4.45 6.62 8.54
CA ALA A 90 -4.08 5.38 7.89
C ALA A 90 -5.13 4.30 8.18
N ILE A 91 -5.53 3.59 7.13
CA ILE A 91 -6.47 2.47 7.21
C ILE A 91 -5.78 1.22 6.68
N VAL A 92 -5.74 0.19 7.52
CA VAL A 92 -5.15 -1.11 7.18
C VAL A 92 -6.25 -2.17 7.30
N PRO A 93 -6.60 -2.89 6.21
CA PRO A 93 -7.53 -4.00 6.27
C PRO A 93 -7.08 -5.05 7.31
N MET A 94 -8.04 -5.63 8.02
CA MET A 94 -7.74 -6.61 9.08
C MET A 94 -6.98 -7.83 8.54
N GLN A 95 -7.17 -8.19 7.27
CA GLN A 95 -6.44 -9.29 6.64
C GLN A 95 -4.95 -9.00 6.51
N ASP A 96 -4.55 -7.75 6.27
CA ASP A 96 -3.14 -7.34 6.23
C ASP A 96 -2.54 -7.37 7.64
N ILE A 97 -3.30 -6.93 8.66
CA ILE A 97 -2.90 -7.03 10.08
C ILE A 97 -2.66 -8.49 10.48
N LEU A 98 -3.53 -9.39 10.02
CA LEU A 98 -3.44 -10.83 10.30
C LEU A 98 -2.43 -11.58 9.40
N GLY A 99 -1.82 -10.90 8.44
CA GLY A 99 -0.85 -11.50 7.53
C GLY A 99 -1.44 -12.54 6.57
N LEU A 100 -2.71 -12.44 6.22
CA LEU A 100 -3.41 -13.43 5.41
C LEU A 100 -3.17 -13.21 3.91
N ALA A 101 -2.89 -14.28 3.17
CA ALA A 101 -3.04 -14.28 1.72
C ALA A 101 -4.51 -14.56 1.37
N VAL A 102 -5.08 -13.90 0.35
CA VAL A 102 -6.39 -14.31 -0.18
C VAL A 102 -6.30 -15.73 -0.75
N ARG A 103 -7.43 -16.42 -0.65
CA ARG A 103 -7.73 -17.85 -0.82
C ARG A 103 -7.36 -18.53 -2.16
N ASN A 104 -6.23 -18.21 -2.78
CA ASN A 104 -5.66 -19.04 -3.87
C ASN A 104 -4.53 -19.97 -3.42
N ARG A 105 -4.10 -19.91 -2.16
CA ARG A 105 -3.27 -20.96 -1.56
C ARG A 105 -4.09 -21.72 -0.54
N ARG A 106 -4.57 -22.92 -0.92
CA ARG A 106 -5.08 -23.92 0.02
C ARG A 106 -4.12 -23.97 1.20
N ILE A 107 -4.65 -23.79 2.40
CA ILE A 107 -3.97 -24.20 3.62
C ILE A 107 -3.91 -25.73 3.52
N GLN A 108 -2.86 -26.27 2.88
CA GLN A 108 -2.44 -27.63 3.19
C GLN A 108 -1.90 -27.56 4.61
N GLY A 109 -2.80 -27.88 5.53
CA GLY A 109 -2.40 -28.24 6.88
C GLY A 109 -1.41 -29.39 6.82
N LYS A 110 -0.43 -29.31 7.73
CA LYS A 110 0.35 -30.39 8.35
C LYS A 110 0.54 -31.68 7.56
#